data_AF-A0A5C7F5Z4-F1
#
_entry.id   AF-A0A5C7F5Z4-F1
#
_cell.length_a   1.000
_cell.length_b   1.000
_cell.length_c   1.000
_cell.angle_alpha   90.00
_cell.angle_beta   90.00
_cell.angle_gamma   90.00
#
_symmetry.space_group_name_H-M   'P 1'
#
loop_
_entity.id
_entity.type
_entity.pdbx_description
1 polymer ?
#
loop_
_entity_poly.entity_id
_entity_poly.type
_entity_poly.pdbx_seq_one_letter_code
_entity_poly.pdbx_strand_id
1 'polypeptide(L)'
;MKTHLKTKLRICLSILLLMFSISAVYAQDFSARDIEGNWTRDDGMKISILGTANFEEGGNALVMAVGKSGWPSSTEHYAFKYRKIKHAGGNTWKGVNYRHRVETNARIEDGEAVFIMSDDKKSFRASGYTYRKNQ
;
A
#
# COMPACT_ATOMS: atom_id res chain seq x y z
N MET A 1 19.11 -40.74 -40.57
CA MET A 1 17.91 -40.41 -39.78
C MET A 1 18.12 -40.28 -38.25
N LYS A 2 19.25 -40.75 -37.66
CA LYS A 2 19.49 -40.70 -36.19
C LYS A 2 20.07 -39.39 -35.64
N THR A 3 20.65 -38.53 -36.49
CA THR A 3 21.32 -37.28 -36.10
C THR A 3 20.32 -36.16 -35.79
N HIS A 4 19.25 -36.03 -36.57
CA HIS A 4 18.20 -35.02 -36.35
C HIS A 4 17.43 -35.19 -35.04
N LEU A 5 17.27 -36.42 -34.53
CA LEU A 5 16.55 -36.67 -33.28
C LEU A 5 17.35 -36.18 -32.05
N LYS A 6 18.68 -36.34 -32.08
CA LYS A 6 19.58 -35.88 -31.01
C LYS A 6 19.63 -34.35 -30.91
N THR A 7 19.57 -33.65 -32.03
CA THR A 7 19.58 -32.17 -32.06
C THR A 7 18.25 -31.60 -31.54
N LYS A 8 17.11 -32.20 -31.91
CA LYS A 8 15.78 -31.79 -31.41
C LYS A 8 15.64 -32.02 -29.90
N LEU A 9 16.14 -33.14 -29.38
CA LEU A 9 16.11 -33.45 -27.94
C LEU A 9 16.94 -32.47 -27.10
N ARG A 10 18.11 -32.04 -27.62
CA ARG A 10 18.96 -31.05 -26.95
C ARG A 10 18.28 -29.67 -26.90
N ILE A 11 17.65 -29.25 -27.99
CA ILE A 11 16.94 -27.96 -28.07
C ILE A 11 15.75 -27.93 -27.10
N CYS A 12 14.97 -29.02 -27.03
CA CYS A 12 13.87 -29.12 -26.07
C CYS A 12 14.35 -29.05 -24.61
N LEU A 13 15.48 -29.66 -24.29
CA LEU A 13 16.04 -29.63 -22.94
C LEU A 13 16.53 -28.22 -22.55
N SER A 14 17.14 -27.49 -23.49
CA SER A 14 17.56 -26.10 -23.28
C SER A 14 16.38 -25.16 -23.02
N ILE A 15 15.27 -25.33 -23.76
CA ILE A 15 14.05 -24.53 -23.58
C ILE A 15 13.40 -24.85 -22.23
N LEU A 16 13.39 -26.12 -21.81
CA LEU A 16 12.84 -26.54 -20.52
C LEU A 16 13.65 -25.98 -19.33
N LEU A 17 14.98 -25.91 -19.44
CA LEU A 17 15.86 -25.29 -18.43
C LEU A 17 15.71 -23.76 -18.35
N LEU A 18 15.41 -23.08 -19.46
CA LEU A 18 15.14 -21.63 -19.50
C LEU A 18 13.77 -21.25 -18.93
N MET A 19 12.81 -22.18 -18.89
CA MET A 19 11.47 -21.93 -18.32
C MET A 19 11.44 -22.10 -16.80
N PHE A 20 12.47 -22.71 -16.19
CA PHE A 20 12.55 -22.92 -14.74
C PHE A 20 13.22 -21.76 -13.97
N SER A 21 13.76 -20.76 -14.65
CA SER A 21 14.42 -19.60 -14.03
C SER A 21 13.51 -18.38 -13.81
N ILE A 22 12.19 -18.52 -14.03
CA ILE A 22 11.18 -17.48 -13.81
C ILE A 22 10.16 -18.07 -12.82
N SER A 23 10.35 -18.03 -11.51
CA SER A 23 10.21 -16.81 -10.70
C SER A 23 10.62 -17.16 -9.27
N ALA A 24 11.86 -16.85 -8.87
CA ALA A 24 12.09 -16.59 -7.45
C ALA A 24 11.45 -15.21 -7.19
N VAL A 25 10.15 -15.18 -6.86
CA VAL A 25 9.58 -13.99 -6.22
C VAL A 25 10.26 -13.94 -4.86
N TYR A 26 11.41 -13.28 -4.79
CA TYR A 26 12.04 -12.92 -3.53
C TYR A 26 10.98 -12.21 -2.72
N ALA A 27 10.66 -12.73 -1.53
CA ALA A 27 9.83 -12.02 -0.58
C ALA A 27 10.49 -10.65 -0.39
N GLN A 28 9.86 -9.59 -0.90
CA GLN A 28 10.43 -8.27 -0.75
C GLN A 28 10.43 -7.93 0.73
N ASP A 29 11.58 -7.50 1.25
CA ASP A 29 11.65 -6.98 2.60
C ASP A 29 10.80 -5.71 2.70
N PHE A 30 9.93 -5.68 3.70
CA PHE A 30 9.09 -4.54 4.00
C PHE A 30 9.64 -3.78 5.20
N SER A 31 9.68 -2.46 5.08
CA SER A 31 10.09 -1.54 6.14
C SER A 31 8.97 -0.58 6.46
N ALA A 32 8.99 0.01 7.66
CA ALA A 32 7.98 0.99 8.06
C ALA A 32 7.79 2.14 7.07
N ARG A 33 8.83 2.49 6.30
CA ARG A 33 8.82 3.58 5.30
C ARG A 33 8.10 3.26 4.01
N ASP A 34 7.86 1.99 3.68
CA ASP A 34 7.31 1.63 2.38
C ASP A 34 5.90 2.21 2.15
N ILE A 35 5.15 2.42 3.24
CA ILE A 35 3.84 3.06 3.23
C ILE A 35 3.90 4.59 3.10
N GLU A 36 5.08 5.21 3.24
CA GLU A 36 5.25 6.64 3.02
C GLU A 36 5.03 7.00 1.55
N GLY A 37 4.45 8.17 1.34
CA GLY A 37 4.24 8.75 0.03
C GLY A 37 2.86 9.37 -0.13
N ASN A 38 2.59 9.80 -1.36
CA ASN A 38 1.31 10.30 -1.79
C ASN A 38 0.52 9.17 -2.45
N TRP A 39 -0.75 9.03 -2.10
CA TRP A 39 -1.59 7.95 -2.56
C TRP A 39 -2.93 8.49 -3.05
N THR A 40 -3.50 7.83 -4.05
CA THR A 40 -4.85 8.07 -4.56
C THR A 40 -5.69 6.83 -4.31
N ARG A 41 -6.78 7.00 -3.56
CA ARG A 41 -7.80 5.98 -3.37
C ARG A 41 -8.55 5.75 -4.68
N ASP A 42 -9.09 4.56 -4.87
CA ASP A 42 -9.91 4.18 -6.03
C ASP A 42 -11.11 5.13 -6.31
N ASP A 43 -11.64 5.83 -5.31
CA ASP A 43 -12.65 6.90 -5.49
C ASP A 43 -12.09 8.30 -5.81
N GLY A 44 -10.77 8.43 -5.99
CA GLY A 44 -10.08 9.67 -6.32
C GLY A 44 -9.63 10.50 -5.12
N MET A 45 -9.86 10.05 -3.88
CA MET A 45 -9.35 10.72 -2.68
C MET A 45 -7.82 10.66 -2.59
N LYS A 46 -7.16 11.80 -2.39
CA LYS A 46 -5.70 11.88 -2.25
C LYS A 46 -5.27 11.99 -0.80
N ILE A 47 -4.23 11.26 -0.44
CA ILE A 47 -3.66 11.25 0.91
C ILE A 47 -2.13 11.28 0.87
N SER A 48 -1.52 11.76 1.94
CA SER A 48 -0.07 11.73 2.15
C SER A 48 0.25 11.07 3.48
N ILE A 49 1.10 10.04 3.47
CA ILE A 49 1.60 9.33 4.65
C ILE A 49 3.09 9.64 4.77
N LEU A 50 3.54 10.13 5.93
CA LEU A 50 4.93 10.53 6.17
C LEU A 50 5.33 10.24 7.62
N GLY A 51 6.62 10.02 7.88
CA GLY A 51 7.22 9.94 9.21
C GLY A 51 7.09 8.58 9.90
N THR A 52 6.62 7.54 9.19
CA THR A 52 6.41 6.20 9.77
C THR A 52 7.70 5.51 10.21
N ALA A 53 8.88 6.00 9.77
CA ALA A 53 10.18 5.54 10.29
C ALA A 53 10.67 6.25 11.56
N ASN A 54 10.21 7.48 11.81
CA ASN A 54 10.83 8.38 12.80
C ASN A 54 9.94 8.60 14.03
N PHE A 55 8.68 8.23 13.95
CA PHE A 55 7.75 8.48 15.03
C PHE A 55 7.91 7.45 16.15
N GLU A 56 8.43 7.91 17.28
CA GLU A 56 8.13 7.32 18.58
C GLU A 56 6.61 7.22 18.77
N GLU A 57 6.21 6.42 19.76
CA GLU A 57 4.83 6.04 20.01
C GLU A 57 3.82 7.20 19.88
N GLY A 58 3.09 7.23 18.76
CA GLY A 58 2.02 8.20 18.54
C GLY A 58 2.23 9.23 17.42
N GLY A 59 3.32 9.20 16.66
CA GLY A 59 3.52 10.20 15.62
C GLY A 59 2.71 9.98 14.32
N ASN A 60 2.21 11.09 13.78
CA ASN A 60 1.09 11.15 12.85
C ASN A 60 1.52 10.96 11.39
N ALA A 61 0.88 10.03 10.66
CA ALA A 61 1.17 9.83 9.25
C ALA A 61 -0.11 9.74 8.39
N LEU A 62 -0.97 10.76 8.42
CA LEU A 62 -1.86 11.03 7.30
C LEU A 62 -2.31 12.49 7.26
N VAL A 63 -2.01 13.21 6.18
CA VAL A 63 -2.69 14.46 5.80
C VAL A 63 -3.40 14.21 4.47
N MET A 64 -4.70 14.45 4.38
CA MET A 64 -5.43 14.35 3.11
C MET A 64 -5.33 15.66 2.33
N ALA A 65 -5.22 15.57 1.01
CA ALA A 65 -5.60 16.65 0.10
C ALA A 65 -6.98 16.27 -0.45
N VAL A 66 -8.04 16.94 0.01
CA VAL A 66 -9.43 16.51 -0.20
C VAL A 66 -9.97 17.06 -1.52
N GLY A 67 -10.86 16.27 -2.15
CA GLY A 67 -11.65 16.72 -3.29
C GLY A 67 -12.72 15.73 -3.77
N LYS A 68 -12.72 14.45 -3.35
CA LYS A 68 -13.69 13.41 -3.80
C LYS A 68 -14.03 12.31 -2.77
N SER A 69 -13.76 12.50 -1.49
CA SER A 69 -13.91 11.45 -0.46
C SER A 69 -15.36 11.16 0.01
N GLY A 70 -16.37 11.81 -0.60
CA GLY A 70 -17.72 11.88 -0.05
C GLY A 70 -17.88 12.90 1.10
N TRP A 71 -16.83 13.68 1.37
CA TRP A 71 -16.85 14.78 2.34
C TRP A 71 -17.03 16.12 1.62
N PRO A 72 -17.69 17.12 2.24
CA PRO A 72 -17.83 18.46 1.66
C PRO A 72 -16.46 19.04 1.31
N SER A 73 -16.33 19.71 0.17
CA SER A 73 -15.07 20.35 -0.27
C SER A 73 -14.51 21.34 0.76
N SER A 74 -15.36 21.97 1.56
CA SER A 74 -14.95 22.84 2.69
C SER A 74 -14.19 22.11 3.82
N THR A 75 -14.20 20.77 3.83
CA THR A 75 -13.45 19.95 4.80
C THR A 75 -12.01 19.64 4.34
N GLU A 76 -11.56 20.25 3.24
CA GLU A 76 -10.23 20.05 2.65
C GLU A 76 -9.07 20.28 3.61
N HIS A 77 -9.26 21.18 4.57
CA HIS A 77 -8.26 21.48 5.59
C HIS A 77 -8.39 20.63 6.87
N TYR A 78 -9.34 19.68 6.94
CA TYR A 78 -9.87 19.19 8.23
C TYR A 78 -10.07 17.68 8.39
N ALA A 79 -9.98 16.87 7.32
CA ALA A 79 -10.28 15.45 7.33
C ALA A 79 -9.01 14.57 7.53
N PHE A 80 -8.71 14.23 8.78
CA PHE A 80 -7.63 13.28 9.12
C PHE A 80 -8.22 11.88 9.30
N LYS A 81 -7.88 10.93 8.41
CA LYS A 81 -8.46 9.57 8.42
C LYS A 81 -7.71 8.57 9.29
N TYR A 82 -6.37 8.60 9.31
CA TYR A 82 -5.57 7.61 10.04
C TYR A 82 -4.43 8.26 10.84
N ARG A 83 -4.16 7.80 12.05
CA ARG A 83 -3.06 8.26 12.92
C ARG A 83 -2.28 7.10 13.50
N LYS A 84 -1.11 7.40 14.10
CA LYS A 84 -0.28 6.44 14.82
C LYS A 84 0.01 5.18 13.98
N ILE A 85 0.31 5.35 12.69
CA ILE A 85 0.52 4.23 11.78
C ILE A 85 1.86 3.57 12.14
N LYS A 86 1.81 2.27 12.47
CA LYS A 86 2.97 1.45 12.85
C LYS A 86 3.08 0.26 11.91
N HIS A 87 4.31 -0.11 11.56
CA HIS A 87 4.60 -1.35 10.83
C HIS A 87 4.33 -2.54 11.76
N ALA A 88 3.54 -3.49 11.27
CA ALA A 88 3.11 -4.67 12.03
C ALA A 88 3.79 -5.96 11.55
N GLY A 89 4.82 -5.84 10.70
CA GLY A 89 5.54 -6.96 10.10
C GLY A 89 5.05 -7.32 8.70
N GLY A 90 5.95 -7.88 7.89
CA GLY A 90 5.69 -8.18 6.48
C GLY A 90 5.09 -6.97 5.75
N ASN A 91 4.08 -7.22 4.93
CA ASN A 91 3.38 -6.18 4.17
C ASN A 91 2.25 -5.48 4.95
N THR A 92 2.28 -5.46 6.30
CA THR A 92 1.16 -4.98 7.12
C THR A 92 1.53 -3.77 7.98
N TRP A 93 0.61 -2.80 8.06
CA TRP A 93 0.64 -1.70 9.03
C TRP A 93 -0.69 -1.63 9.77
N LYS A 94 -0.67 -1.00 10.95
CA LYS A 94 -1.85 -0.70 11.76
C LYS A 94 -1.87 0.77 12.12
N GLY A 95 -3.05 1.37 12.17
CA GLY A 95 -3.23 2.76 12.58
C GLY A 95 -4.59 2.98 13.21
N VAL A 96 -4.76 4.12 13.87
CA VAL A 96 -6.02 4.51 14.48
C VAL A 96 -6.85 5.27 13.47
N ASN A 97 -8.07 4.81 13.20
CA ASN A 97 -9.03 5.49 12.36
C ASN A 97 -9.69 6.63 13.14
N TYR A 98 -9.78 7.82 12.54
CA TYR A 98 -10.50 8.95 13.12
C TYR A 98 -11.62 9.36 12.19
N ARG A 99 -12.82 9.50 12.77
CA ARG A 99 -13.98 10.06 12.08
C ARG A 99 -14.13 11.52 12.46
N HIS A 100 -14.40 12.36 11.47
CA HIS A 100 -14.79 13.74 11.71
C HIS A 100 -16.33 13.84 11.86
N ARG A 101 -16.78 14.48 12.95
CA ARG A 101 -18.20 14.83 13.14
C ARG A 101 -18.42 16.25 12.64
N VAL A 102 -19.26 16.38 11.62
CA VAL A 102 -19.50 17.66 10.93
C VAL A 102 -20.23 18.63 11.85
N GLU A 103 -21.17 18.13 12.64
CA GLU A 103 -22.06 18.93 13.50
C GLU A 103 -21.28 19.62 14.63
N THR A 104 -20.29 18.94 15.18
CA THR A 104 -19.52 19.41 16.34
C THR A 104 -18.10 19.85 15.98
N ASN A 105 -17.72 19.74 14.70
CA ASN A 105 -16.35 19.85 14.22
C ASN A 105 -15.35 18.99 15.04
N ALA A 106 -15.79 17.87 15.61
CA ALA A 106 -14.94 17.02 16.45
C ALA A 106 -14.22 15.95 15.62
N ARG A 107 -13.14 15.39 16.18
CA ARG A 107 -12.45 14.20 15.66
C ARG A 107 -12.51 13.15 16.74
N ILE A 108 -13.06 11.99 16.41
CA ILE A 108 -13.29 10.92 17.37
C ILE A 108 -12.66 9.66 16.82
N GLU A 109 -11.99 8.93 17.71
CA GLU A 109 -11.44 7.63 17.41
C GLU A 109 -12.56 6.66 17.03
N ASP A 110 -12.36 5.97 15.91
CA ASP A 110 -13.34 5.13 15.25
C ASP A 110 -12.70 3.79 14.86
N GLY A 111 -12.00 3.20 15.83
CA GLY A 111 -11.37 1.90 15.75
C GLY A 111 -9.97 1.86 15.12
N GLU A 112 -9.48 0.65 14.89
CA GLU A 112 -8.20 0.38 14.23
C GLU A 112 -8.40 0.14 12.72
N ALA A 113 -7.47 0.64 11.92
CA ALA A 113 -7.36 0.36 10.50
C ALA A 113 -6.13 -0.51 10.25
N VAL A 114 -6.31 -1.59 9.49
CA VAL A 114 -5.23 -2.43 8.98
C VAL A 114 -4.94 -2.04 7.54
N PHE A 115 -3.66 -1.93 7.22
CA PHE A 115 -3.14 -1.55 5.91
C PHE A 115 -2.34 -2.73 5.37
N ILE A 116 -2.70 -3.22 4.19
CA ILE A 116 -2.01 -4.35 3.55
C ILE A 116 -1.42 -3.87 2.23
N MET A 117 -0.09 -3.82 2.14
CA MET A 117 0.66 -3.39 0.96
C MET A 117 0.78 -4.52 -0.06
N SER A 118 0.73 -4.18 -1.35
CA SER A 118 1.08 -5.09 -2.43
C SER A 118 2.58 -5.35 -2.48
N ASP A 119 2.98 -6.51 -2.98
CA ASP A 119 4.39 -6.91 -3.06
C ASP A 119 5.24 -5.96 -3.91
N ASP A 120 4.64 -5.24 -4.85
CA ASP A 120 5.31 -4.23 -5.67
C ASP A 120 5.42 -2.86 -4.99
N LYS A 121 4.86 -2.70 -3.78
CA LYS A 121 4.81 -1.46 -2.98
C LYS A 121 4.14 -0.28 -3.69
N LYS A 122 3.38 -0.53 -4.77
CA LYS A 122 2.66 0.48 -5.54
C LYS A 122 1.24 0.70 -5.07
N SER A 123 0.72 -0.16 -4.21
CA SER A 123 -0.62 -0.01 -3.66
C SER A 123 -0.75 -0.60 -2.26
N PHE A 124 -1.71 -0.12 -1.49
CA PHE A 124 -2.15 -0.79 -0.27
C PHE A 124 -3.67 -0.78 -0.15
N ARG A 125 -4.22 -1.69 0.65
CA ARG A 125 -5.64 -1.75 1.00
C ARG A 125 -5.84 -1.34 2.44
N ALA A 126 -6.84 -0.50 2.71
CA ALA A 126 -7.24 -0.13 4.07
C ALA A 126 -8.73 0.25 4.10
N SER A 127 -9.45 -0.23 5.14
CA SER A 127 -10.88 0.08 5.37
C SER A 127 -11.77 -0.16 4.13
N GLY A 128 -11.54 -1.26 3.41
CA GLY A 128 -12.32 -1.64 2.23
C GLY A 128 -11.90 -0.97 0.91
N TYR A 129 -10.97 -0.02 0.94
CA TYR A 129 -10.53 0.71 -0.26
C TYR A 129 -9.12 0.36 -0.69
N THR A 130 -8.82 0.57 -1.98
CA THR A 130 -7.47 0.46 -2.54
C THR A 130 -6.86 1.84 -2.74
N TYR A 131 -5.62 2.01 -2.31
CA TYR A 131 -4.82 3.21 -2.44
C TYR A 131 -3.64 2.92 -3.36
N ARG A 132 -3.46 3.72 -4.42
CA ARG A 132 -2.38 3.59 -5.40
C ARG A 132 -1.39 4.72 -5.22
N LYS A 133 -0.10 4.40 -5.27
CA LYS A 133 0.97 5.39 -5.12
C LYS A 133 0.91 6.36 -6.30
N ASN A 134 0.98 7.65 -6.01
CA ASN A 134 1.10 8.67 -7.06
C ASN A 134 2.51 8.54 -7.65
N GLN A 135 2.61 8.58 -8.98
CA GLN A 135 3.89 8.62 -9.70
C GLN A 135 4.59 9.96 -9.49
#